data_AF-A0A0F9BNY6-F1
#
_entry.id   AF-A0A0F9BNY6-F1
#
_cell.length_a   1.000
_cell.length_b   1.000
_cell.length_c   1.000
_cell.angle_alpha   90.00
_cell.angle_beta   90.00
_cell.angle_gamma   90.00
#
_symmetry.space_group_name_H-M   'P 1'
#
loop_
_entity.id
_entity.type
_entity.pdbx_description
1 polymer ?
#
loop_
_entity_poly.entity_id
_entity_poly.type
_entity_poly.pdbx_seq_one_letter_code
_entity_poly.pdbx_strand_id
1 'polypeptide(L)'
;ALADVTDATNVAAAGAMFDLIDDTTPSLGGPLGVNGKEITGAIDIHSTGDVILELGDNAGVNKVSIKDSDAAEVAAIDSDGDVSIGKLVTTGIVGIGTPDPDAELEIRSAGPTIRLRDTGGTADATEAFIEFGGTDASAWVRTGYVGDSSAGSSNIMLRAEIGDVHIGDATNNQAITISSGNISMLGSLNLQDNTLQRANLLDTSVVTQALSGTGNKTIDLEAGNSVTHTAFGAVTWTFSNPTATNSMSTIFLSLVTGGTGNQTWPTNVLWENGSAPTLLDTQQVFTTDFGVDDKLDITAHGFQNGNRIHATNSGGALPAGLAVDTPYFVINKTTNDFEVSLTLGGSAVDITDDGTGTQTIHSGENKLVFVTDNGGVYWVGIAPATTGITMAAGTQVIADVGDGNNPAVAFGSDDYGFYQTGSELALVVNDVLSV
;
A
#
# COMPACT_ATOMS: atom_id res chain seq x y z
N ALA A 1 102.09 41.70 66.07
CA ALA A 1 101.14 41.68 64.94
C ALA A 1 99.88 41.02 65.46
N LEU A 2 98.89 41.77 65.96
CA LEU A 2 97.81 42.43 65.19
C LEU A 2 97.16 41.42 64.22
N ALA A 3 95.89 41.03 64.29
CA ALA A 3 94.68 41.56 64.95
C ALA A 3 93.73 40.37 65.24
N ASP A 4 93.03 40.29 66.37
CA ASP A 4 91.71 40.90 66.62
C ASP A 4 90.73 40.74 65.45
N VAL A 5 89.84 39.74 65.56
CA VAL A 5 88.40 39.97 65.40
C VAL A 5 87.71 39.19 66.52
N THR A 6 87.52 39.89 67.62
CA THR A 6 86.29 39.79 68.41
C THR A 6 85.09 40.04 67.49
N ASP A 7 84.30 39.01 67.14
CA ASP A 7 82.87 39.24 66.92
C ASP A 7 82.02 38.00 67.24
N ALA A 8 81.35 38.07 68.38
CA ALA A 8 80.38 37.11 68.86
C ALA A 8 79.00 37.41 68.24
N THR A 9 78.87 37.32 66.91
CA THR A 9 77.61 37.62 66.22
C THR A 9 77.14 36.57 65.22
N ASN A 10 77.84 35.44 65.03
CA ASN A 10 77.44 34.43 64.03
C ASN A 10 76.96 33.08 64.57
N VAL A 11 76.71 32.95 65.88
CA VAL A 11 76.07 31.75 66.47
C VAL A 11 74.55 31.93 66.64
N ALA A 12 74.00 33.10 66.32
CA ALA A 12 72.55 33.31 66.23
C ALA A 12 71.96 32.84 64.89
N ALA A 13 72.78 32.71 63.84
CA ALA A 13 72.33 32.21 62.54
C ALA A 13 72.25 30.67 62.48
N ALA A 14 73.02 29.95 63.30
CA ALA A 14 72.99 28.49 63.32
C ALA A 14 71.72 27.94 64.01
N GLY A 15 71.21 28.59 65.05
CA GLY A 15 70.02 28.14 65.79
C GLY A 15 68.71 28.27 65.02
N ALA A 16 68.58 29.29 64.16
CA ALA A 16 67.39 29.50 63.33
C ALA A 16 67.38 28.62 62.06
N MET A 17 68.53 28.10 61.65
CA MET A 17 68.62 27.17 60.51
C MET A 17 68.35 25.72 60.88
N PHE A 18 68.57 25.30 62.14
CA PHE A 18 68.30 23.93 62.58
C PHE A 18 66.81 23.60 62.64
N ASP A 19 65.97 24.58 63.01
CA ASP A 19 64.51 24.42 63.07
C ASP A 19 63.89 24.14 61.68
N LEU A 20 64.56 24.57 60.61
CA LEU A 20 64.13 24.32 59.23
C LEU A 20 64.52 22.92 58.71
N ILE A 21 65.51 22.28 59.33
CA ILE A 21 66.11 21.03 58.83
C ILE A 21 65.38 19.80 59.39
N ASP A 22 64.75 19.92 60.56
CA ASP A 22 64.00 18.84 61.22
C ASP A 22 62.47 19.09 61.25
N ASP A 23 61.98 20.16 60.61
CA ASP A 23 60.54 20.41 60.51
C ASP A 23 59.89 19.42 59.53
N THR A 24 59.24 18.40 60.08
CA THR A 24 58.48 17.41 59.33
C THR A 24 57.08 17.91 58.92
N THR A 25 56.69 19.12 59.34
CA THR A 25 55.41 19.77 59.05
C THR A 25 55.56 21.27 58.76
N PRO A 26 56.41 21.68 57.79
CA PRO A 26 56.66 23.09 57.54
C PRO A 26 55.38 23.81 57.11
N SER A 27 54.74 24.45 58.08
CA SER A 27 53.57 25.28 57.85
C SER A 27 54.06 26.67 57.48
N LEU A 28 53.77 27.12 56.27
CA LEU A 28 54.30 28.38 55.74
C LEU A 28 53.67 29.64 56.38
N GLY A 29 52.79 29.49 57.38
CA GLY A 29 52.20 30.58 58.15
C GLY A 29 51.41 31.62 57.35
N GLY A 30 51.18 31.37 56.05
CA GLY A 30 50.58 32.28 55.08
C GLY A 30 50.54 31.66 53.67
N PRO A 31 50.10 32.42 52.64
CA PRO A 31 50.04 31.93 51.26
C PRO A 31 51.41 31.50 50.73
N LEU A 32 51.49 30.33 50.10
CA LEU A 32 52.68 29.87 49.40
C LEU A 32 52.93 30.75 48.16
N GLY A 33 53.89 31.66 48.24
CA GLY A 33 54.33 32.49 47.12
C GLY A 33 55.46 31.82 46.35
N VAL A 34 55.23 31.44 45.09
CA VAL A 34 56.27 30.87 44.21
C VAL A 34 57.09 31.93 43.47
N ASN A 35 56.83 33.23 43.69
CA ASN A 35 57.57 34.36 43.10
C ASN A 35 57.80 34.25 41.58
N GLY A 36 56.79 33.78 40.84
CA GLY A 36 56.85 33.59 39.39
C GLY A 36 57.76 32.45 38.94
N LYS A 37 58.09 31.51 39.83
CA LYS A 37 58.79 30.26 39.49
C LYS A 37 57.79 29.12 39.30
N GLU A 38 58.12 28.21 38.39
CA GLU A 38 57.40 26.95 38.22
C GLU A 38 57.78 25.96 39.33
N ILE A 39 56.79 25.22 39.82
CA ILE A 39 57.05 24.04 40.63
C ILE A 39 57.25 22.87 39.66
N THR A 40 58.48 22.40 39.56
CA THR A 40 58.87 21.36 38.60
C THR A 40 58.80 19.93 39.16
N GLY A 41 58.49 19.79 40.46
CA GLY A 41 58.27 18.52 41.13
C GLY A 41 56.78 18.13 41.18
N ALA A 42 56.51 16.91 41.62
CA ALA A 42 55.15 16.49 41.92
C ALA A 42 54.58 17.36 43.05
N ILE A 43 53.38 17.91 42.82
CA ILE A 43 52.60 18.59 43.85
C ILE A 43 51.59 17.58 44.35
N ASP A 44 51.71 17.15 45.62
CA ASP A 44 50.67 16.39 46.31
C ASP A 44 49.83 17.38 47.12
N ILE A 45 48.55 17.53 46.74
CA ILE A 45 47.61 18.42 47.42
C ILE A 45 46.64 17.54 48.22
N HIS A 46 46.88 17.42 49.53
CA HIS A 46 45.99 16.72 50.44
C HIS A 46 45.23 17.73 51.32
N SER A 47 43.96 17.97 51.01
CA SER A 47 43.08 18.82 51.80
C SER A 47 41.93 18.00 52.40
N THR A 48 41.55 18.32 53.65
CA THR A 48 40.34 17.78 54.29
C THR A 48 39.10 18.63 54.03
N GLY A 49 39.26 19.78 53.37
CA GLY A 49 38.19 20.64 52.87
C GLY A 49 38.34 20.92 51.38
N ASP A 50 37.57 21.87 50.86
CA ASP A 50 37.57 22.19 49.44
C ASP A 50 38.96 22.65 48.95
N VAL A 51 39.34 22.16 47.76
CA VAL A 51 40.49 22.67 47.02
C VAL A 51 39.95 23.65 45.99
N ILE A 52 40.09 24.94 46.26
CA ILE A 52 39.61 26.01 45.37
C ILE A 52 40.77 26.46 44.48
N LEU A 53 40.64 26.27 43.17
CA LEU A 53 41.55 26.81 42.17
C LEU A 53 40.89 28.05 41.53
N GLU A 54 41.34 29.23 41.93
CA GLU A 54 40.90 30.49 41.33
C GLU A 54 41.66 30.72 40.01
N LEU A 55 40.95 30.60 38.88
CA LEU A 55 41.47 30.91 37.56
C LEU A 55 41.32 32.43 37.33
N GLY A 56 42.42 33.15 37.09
CA GLY A 56 42.39 34.61 36.87
C GLY A 56 41.68 35.02 35.56
N ASP A 57 41.13 36.23 35.50
CA ASP A 57 40.31 36.72 34.38
C ASP A 57 41.12 37.43 33.29
N ASN A 58 41.15 36.82 32.10
CA ASN A 58 41.13 37.50 30.80
C ASN A 58 40.94 36.40 29.73
N ALA A 59 39.86 36.51 28.96
CA ALA A 59 39.37 35.56 27.95
C ALA A 59 40.40 34.52 27.44
N GLY A 60 40.19 33.25 27.83
CA GLY A 60 40.57 32.09 27.03
C GLY A 60 41.93 31.43 27.23
N VAL A 61 42.71 31.75 28.28
CA VAL A 61 44.03 31.12 28.48
C VAL A 61 44.13 30.28 29.76
N ASN A 62 43.38 30.62 30.80
CA ASN A 62 43.48 29.97 32.09
C ASN A 62 42.52 28.77 32.15
N LYS A 63 43.11 27.59 32.14
CA LYS A 63 42.41 26.31 32.23
C LYS A 63 43.03 25.47 33.31
N VAL A 64 42.21 24.73 34.06
CA VAL A 64 42.72 23.54 34.74
C VAL A 64 42.82 22.47 33.66
N SER A 65 44.02 22.24 33.12
CA SER A 65 44.24 21.18 32.14
C SER A 65 44.86 19.96 32.80
N ILE A 66 44.21 18.80 32.65
CA ILE A 66 44.85 17.52 32.91
C ILE A 66 45.52 17.08 31.62
N LYS A 67 46.84 16.91 31.67
CA LYS A 67 47.63 16.40 30.56
C LYS A 67 48.12 15.00 30.87
N ASP A 68 48.18 14.14 29.88
CA ASP A 68 48.87 12.85 30.03
C ASP A 68 50.39 12.98 29.81
N SER A 69 51.10 11.85 29.87
CA SER A 69 52.56 11.76 29.73
C SER A 69 53.14 12.30 28.41
N ASP A 70 52.34 12.43 27.36
CA ASP A 70 52.74 13.02 26.07
C ASP A 70 52.44 14.54 25.96
N ALA A 71 51.92 15.12 27.05
CA ALA A 71 51.46 16.51 27.17
C ALA A 71 50.19 16.88 26.38
N ALA A 72 49.47 15.90 25.82
CA ALA A 72 48.12 16.10 25.28
C ALA A 72 47.12 16.39 26.41
N GLU A 73 46.18 17.28 26.13
CA GLU A 73 45.12 17.65 27.04
C GLU A 73 43.98 16.62 27.00
N VAL A 74 43.65 16.06 28.17
CA VAL A 74 42.67 14.98 28.33
C VAL A 74 41.36 15.50 28.91
N ALA A 75 41.42 16.49 29.80
CA ALA A 75 40.25 17.19 30.31
C ALA A 75 40.64 18.63 30.68
N ALA A 76 39.75 19.57 30.39
CA ALA A 76 39.92 20.95 30.82
C ALA A 76 38.60 21.58 31.26
N ILE A 77 38.71 22.42 32.29
CA ILE A 77 37.69 23.37 32.69
C ILE A 77 38.28 24.75 32.43
N ASP A 78 37.59 25.57 31.64
CA ASP A 78 37.98 26.95 31.42
C ASP A 78 37.24 27.91 32.36
N SER A 79 37.64 29.19 32.32
CA SER A 79 37.04 30.25 33.13
C SER A 79 35.59 30.57 32.75
N ASP A 80 35.15 30.13 31.57
CA ASP A 80 33.85 30.46 31.01
C ASP A 80 32.80 29.37 31.34
N GLY A 81 33.26 28.30 32.01
CA GLY A 81 32.44 27.18 32.45
C GLY A 81 32.33 26.07 31.42
N ASP A 82 33.05 26.17 30.30
CA ASP A 82 33.12 25.10 29.32
C ASP A 82 33.99 23.97 29.89
N VAL A 83 33.40 22.78 29.88
CA VAL A 83 34.04 21.55 30.29
C VAL A 83 34.32 20.73 29.04
N SER A 84 35.60 20.55 28.72
CA SER A 84 36.03 19.70 27.62
C SER A 84 36.61 18.40 28.17
N ILE A 85 36.10 17.27 27.69
CA ILE A 85 36.55 15.94 28.10
C ILE A 85 36.82 15.16 26.81
N GLY A 86 38.09 14.81 26.55
CA GLY A 86 38.49 14.16 25.29
C GLY A 86 37.87 12.77 25.10
N LYS A 87 37.61 12.04 26.18
CA LYS A 87 36.86 10.77 26.18
C LYS A 87 36.14 10.58 27.51
N LEU A 88 34.81 10.59 27.47
CA LEU A 88 33.98 10.29 28.63
C LEU A 88 33.73 8.77 28.69
N VAL A 89 34.55 8.04 29.46
CA VAL A 89 34.28 6.64 29.80
C VAL A 89 33.77 6.61 31.23
N THR A 90 32.46 6.40 31.40
CA THR A 90 31.88 6.23 32.73
C THR A 90 31.30 4.83 32.84
N THR A 91 31.34 4.26 34.03
CA THR A 91 30.57 3.06 34.39
C THR A 91 29.25 3.42 35.09
N GLY A 92 28.83 4.69 35.03
CA GLY A 92 27.70 5.25 35.77
C GLY A 92 26.81 6.15 34.92
N ILE A 93 25.94 6.91 35.56
CA ILE A 93 24.95 7.80 34.92
C ILE A 93 25.57 9.15 34.55
N VAL A 94 25.23 9.68 33.36
CA VAL A 94 25.63 11.01 32.88
C VAL A 94 24.41 11.93 32.88
N GLY A 95 24.39 12.90 33.79
CA GLY A 95 23.35 13.94 33.86
C GLY A 95 23.84 15.25 33.26
N ILE A 96 23.09 15.80 32.30
CA ILE A 96 23.31 17.15 31.74
C ILE A 96 22.10 18.00 32.10
N GLY A 97 22.29 19.00 32.97
CA GLY A 97 21.21 19.86 33.47
C GLY A 97 20.42 19.30 34.66
N THR A 98 20.83 18.14 35.21
CA THR A 98 20.28 17.57 36.46
C THR A 98 21.39 16.98 37.33
N PRO A 99 21.39 17.20 38.67
CA PRO A 99 22.30 16.51 39.59
C PRO A 99 21.85 15.08 39.91
N ASP A 100 20.58 14.76 39.66
CA ASP A 100 19.96 13.47 39.98
C ASP A 100 19.33 12.89 38.69
N PRO A 101 20.12 12.27 37.80
CA PRO A 101 19.58 11.62 36.61
C PRO A 101 18.98 10.25 36.95
N ASP A 102 17.85 9.92 36.33
CA ASP A 102 17.10 8.67 36.52
C ASP A 102 17.48 7.57 35.50
N ALA A 103 18.36 7.89 34.55
CA ALA A 103 18.83 7.00 33.48
C ALA A 103 20.34 7.12 33.26
N GLU A 104 20.92 6.16 32.51
CA GLU A 104 22.34 6.15 32.16
C GLU A 104 22.81 7.42 31.43
N LEU A 105 21.94 8.02 30.61
CA LEU A 105 22.15 9.33 30.02
C LEU A 105 20.85 10.13 30.10
N GLU A 106 20.86 11.26 30.80
CA GLU A 106 19.72 12.16 30.90
C GLU A 106 20.12 13.61 30.58
N ILE A 107 19.38 14.24 29.67
CA ILE A 107 19.44 15.68 29.42
C ILE A 107 18.14 16.29 29.88
N ARG A 108 18.19 17.07 30.96
CA ARG A 108 16.99 17.64 31.59
C ARG A 108 17.07 19.15 31.63
N SER A 109 16.30 19.80 30.76
CA SER A 109 16.16 21.26 30.69
C SER A 109 14.79 21.64 30.11
N ALA A 110 14.49 22.95 30.00
CA ALA A 110 13.23 23.44 29.41
C ALA A 110 13.12 23.26 27.88
N GLY A 111 14.15 22.67 27.25
CA GLY A 111 14.21 22.40 25.82
C GLY A 111 15.44 21.55 25.51
N PRO A 112 15.48 20.29 26.00
CA PRO A 112 16.65 19.44 25.85
C PRO A 112 16.81 19.09 24.37
N THR A 113 18.02 19.28 23.84
CA THR A 113 18.35 18.92 22.46
C THR A 113 19.58 18.06 22.42
N ILE A 114 19.49 16.91 21.75
CA ILE A 114 20.66 16.17 21.27
C ILE A 114 20.91 16.64 19.84
N ARG A 115 22.13 17.08 19.54
CA ARG A 115 22.51 17.57 18.23
C ARG A 115 23.71 16.77 17.72
N LEU A 116 23.48 16.01 16.67
CA LEU A 116 24.51 15.35 15.89
C LEU A 116 24.69 16.15 14.60
N ARG A 117 25.92 16.62 14.33
CA ARG A 117 26.25 17.37 13.12
C ARG A 117 27.51 16.78 12.53
N ASP A 118 27.41 16.35 11.28
CA ASP A 118 28.58 16.11 10.48
C ASP A 118 29.30 17.44 10.20
N THR A 119 30.62 17.42 10.27
CA THR A 119 31.50 18.56 9.97
C THR A 119 32.07 18.50 8.56
N GLY A 120 31.65 17.52 7.75
CA GLY A 120 31.99 17.38 6.34
C GLY A 120 31.70 18.63 5.50
N GLY A 121 32.56 18.89 4.52
CA GLY A 121 32.58 20.16 3.75
C GLY A 121 31.50 20.32 2.68
N THR A 122 30.50 19.44 2.62
CA THR A 122 29.47 19.40 1.57
C THR A 122 28.08 19.39 2.20
N ALA A 123 27.32 20.47 2.00
CA ALA A 123 26.07 20.75 2.73
C ALA A 123 24.98 19.68 2.57
N ASP A 124 24.98 18.95 1.45
CA ASP A 124 23.98 17.91 1.15
C ASP A 124 24.44 16.50 1.57
N ALA A 125 25.61 16.42 2.20
CA ALA A 125 26.29 15.18 2.53
C ALA A 125 26.59 15.17 4.03
N THR A 126 25.61 14.70 4.78
CA THR A 126 25.72 14.47 6.21
C THR A 126 25.73 12.96 6.49
N GLU A 127 26.57 12.53 7.43
CA GLU A 127 26.57 11.17 7.98
C GLU A 127 26.42 11.26 9.50
N ALA A 128 25.21 11.59 9.95
CA ALA A 128 24.88 11.77 11.36
C ALA A 128 23.71 10.87 11.75
N PHE A 129 23.98 9.88 12.60
CA PHE A 129 22.97 8.93 13.06
C PHE A 129 23.25 8.43 14.47
N ILE A 130 22.19 7.95 15.12
CA ILE A 130 22.26 7.18 16.36
C ILE A 130 22.21 5.71 15.97
N GLU A 131 23.22 4.95 16.36
CA GLU A 131 23.36 3.54 16.04
C GLU A 131 22.96 2.64 17.22
N PHE A 132 22.31 1.52 16.92
CA PHE A 132 21.92 0.50 17.89
C PHE A 132 22.53 -0.85 17.48
N GLY A 133 23.19 -1.52 18.42
CA GLY A 133 23.84 -2.80 18.16
C GLY A 133 24.16 -3.57 19.43
N GLY A 134 24.52 -4.84 19.25
CA GLY A 134 24.99 -5.73 20.31
C GLY A 134 26.43 -6.18 20.05
N THR A 135 27.03 -6.83 21.05
CA THR A 135 28.29 -7.56 20.88
C THR A 135 27.97 -9.03 21.06
N ASP A 136 28.08 -9.82 20.00
CA ASP A 136 28.17 -11.27 20.16
C ASP A 136 29.61 -11.64 20.54
N ALA A 137 29.86 -12.89 20.93
CA ALA A 137 31.07 -13.32 21.63
C ALA A 137 32.43 -13.03 20.94
N SER A 138 32.47 -12.40 19.76
CA SER A 138 33.68 -11.78 19.20
C SER A 138 33.45 -10.67 18.16
N ALA A 139 32.21 -10.27 17.85
CA ALA A 139 31.94 -9.24 16.84
C ALA A 139 30.86 -8.26 17.27
N TRP A 140 31.05 -7.01 16.88
CA TRP A 140 30.01 -5.99 17.00
C TRP A 140 28.99 -6.18 15.88
N VAL A 141 27.70 -6.14 16.22
CA VAL A 141 26.58 -6.39 15.30
C VAL A 141 25.59 -5.25 15.39
N ARG A 142 25.41 -4.51 14.29
CA ARG A 142 24.37 -3.50 14.17
C ARG A 142 22.99 -4.14 14.08
N THR A 143 22.05 -3.58 14.80
CA THR A 143 20.63 -3.99 14.80
C THR A 143 19.74 -2.93 14.15
N GLY A 144 20.16 -1.66 14.14
CA GLY A 144 19.43 -0.58 13.50
C GLY A 144 20.05 0.80 13.74
N TYR A 145 19.44 1.84 13.19
CA TYR A 145 19.85 3.23 13.41
C TYR A 145 18.70 4.23 13.17
N VAL A 146 18.89 5.46 13.67
CA VAL A 146 18.08 6.64 13.37
C VAL A 146 18.98 7.74 12.81
N GLY A 147 18.76 8.15 11.56
CA GLY A 147 19.55 9.18 10.88
C GLY A 147 19.60 9.02 9.36
N ASP A 148 20.52 9.73 8.70
CA ASP A 148 20.70 9.70 7.25
C ASP A 148 21.55 8.53 6.75
N SER A 149 22.48 8.04 7.58
CA SER A 149 23.41 6.91 7.36
C SER A 149 24.31 6.99 6.14
N SER A 150 24.23 8.06 5.36
CA SER A 150 25.00 8.25 4.15
C SER A 150 24.97 9.70 3.71
N ALA A 151 26.16 10.23 3.42
CA ALA A 151 26.40 11.50 2.75
C ALA A 151 25.70 11.67 1.38
N GLY A 152 25.04 10.64 0.83
CA GLY A 152 24.26 10.76 -0.40
C GLY A 152 22.75 10.92 -0.20
N SER A 153 22.25 10.84 1.03
CA SER A 153 20.80 10.82 1.32
C SER A 153 20.39 11.97 2.22
N SER A 154 19.32 12.66 1.83
CA SER A 154 18.65 13.66 2.66
C SER A 154 17.48 13.08 3.47
N ASN A 155 17.28 11.76 3.42
CA ASN A 155 16.21 11.10 4.14
C ASN A 155 16.61 10.85 5.60
N ILE A 156 15.67 11.02 6.52
CA ILE A 156 15.83 10.51 7.88
C ILE A 156 15.22 9.10 7.91
N MET A 157 16.04 8.10 8.19
CA MET A 157 15.59 6.72 8.29
C MET A 157 15.35 6.35 9.75
N LEU A 158 14.26 5.61 9.98
CA LEU A 158 14.08 4.75 11.15
C LEU A 158 14.31 3.32 10.66
N ARG A 159 15.50 2.78 10.88
CA ARG A 159 15.92 1.53 10.24
C ARG A 159 16.13 0.44 11.29
N ALA A 160 15.39 -0.66 11.16
CA ALA A 160 15.80 -1.95 11.71
C ALA A 160 16.56 -2.71 10.61
N GLU A 161 17.77 -3.16 10.91
CA GLU A 161 18.54 -4.06 10.04
C GLU A 161 18.33 -5.52 10.42
N ILE A 162 17.91 -5.75 11.66
CA ILE A 162 17.47 -7.04 12.18
C ILE A 162 16.12 -6.83 12.88
N GLY A 163 15.07 -7.49 12.40
CA GLY A 163 13.72 -7.39 12.96
C GLY A 163 12.87 -6.28 12.34
N ASP A 164 11.77 -5.95 13.02
CA ASP A 164 10.74 -5.03 12.53
C ASP A 164 10.85 -3.64 13.19
N VAL A 165 10.39 -2.61 12.47
CA VAL A 165 10.22 -1.26 13.04
C VAL A 165 8.79 -1.14 13.59
N HIS A 166 8.68 -1.10 14.92
CA HIS A 166 7.41 -0.83 15.60
C HIS A 166 7.33 0.66 15.97
N ILE A 167 6.27 1.34 15.52
CA ILE A 167 5.99 2.74 15.87
C ILE A 167 4.62 2.75 16.55
N GLY A 168 4.55 3.19 17.80
CA GLY A 168 3.34 3.13 18.61
C GLY A 168 3.41 3.97 19.88
N ASP A 169 2.35 3.91 20.68
CA ASP A 169 2.24 4.57 21.98
C ASP A 169 2.32 3.56 23.15
N ALA A 170 2.24 4.05 24.39
CA ALA A 170 2.33 3.23 25.61
C ALA A 170 1.23 2.16 25.75
N THR A 171 0.18 2.24 24.94
CA THR A 171 -0.99 1.34 24.96
C THR A 171 -1.13 0.50 23.68
N ASN A 172 -0.43 0.85 22.60
CA ASN A 172 -0.45 0.11 21.35
C ASN A 172 0.89 0.29 20.59
N ASN A 173 1.63 -0.81 20.42
CA ASN A 173 2.94 -0.82 19.78
C ASN A 173 2.93 -0.56 18.25
N GLN A 174 1.78 -0.33 17.59
CA GLN A 174 1.66 -0.24 16.12
C GLN A 174 0.80 0.96 15.61
N ALA A 175 0.87 2.13 16.25
CA ALA A 175 0.19 3.33 15.80
C ALA A 175 1.05 4.18 14.84
N ILE A 176 1.00 3.90 13.53
CA ILE A 176 1.47 4.87 12.52
C ILE A 176 0.32 5.84 12.25
N THR A 177 0.41 7.05 12.82
CA THR A 177 -0.49 8.16 12.49
C THR A 177 0.19 9.08 11.49
N ILE A 178 -0.33 9.16 10.27
CA ILE A 178 0.13 10.09 9.24
C ILE A 178 -1.01 11.06 8.96
N SER A 179 -0.92 12.27 9.54
CA SER A 179 -1.95 13.30 9.45
C SER A 179 -1.91 14.09 8.13
N SER A 180 -0.85 13.91 7.34
CA SER A 180 -0.64 14.50 6.02
C SER A 180 0.46 13.75 5.27
N GLY A 181 0.37 13.67 3.95
CA GLY A 181 1.36 12.99 3.10
C GLY A 181 0.90 11.62 2.63
N ASN A 182 1.77 10.93 1.89
CA ASN A 182 1.49 9.64 1.27
C ASN A 182 2.16 8.52 2.07
N ILE A 183 1.48 7.38 2.16
CA ILE A 183 2.10 6.11 2.56
C ILE A 183 2.40 5.34 1.28
N SER A 184 3.69 5.13 0.98
CA SER A 184 4.11 4.27 -0.12
C SER A 184 4.55 2.92 0.44
N MET A 185 3.90 1.84 0.03
CA MET A 185 4.23 0.47 0.46
C MET A 185 4.66 -0.31 -0.78
N LEU A 186 5.87 -0.88 -0.76
CA LEU A 186 6.36 -1.74 -1.84
C LEU A 186 5.88 -3.20 -1.70
N GLY A 187 5.35 -3.55 -0.52
CA GLY A 187 4.82 -4.87 -0.20
C GLY A 187 3.37 -4.83 0.26
N SER A 188 2.86 -5.99 0.68
CA SER A 188 1.48 -6.15 1.16
C SER A 188 1.20 -5.33 2.42
N LEU A 189 0.03 -4.69 2.46
CA LEU A 189 -0.54 -4.16 3.70
C LEU A 189 -1.38 -5.26 4.37
N ASN A 190 -0.98 -5.70 5.56
CA ASN A 190 -1.73 -6.68 6.35
C ASN A 190 -2.58 -5.95 7.41
N LEU A 191 -3.90 -5.98 7.25
CA LEU A 191 -4.87 -5.40 8.20
C LEU A 191 -5.34 -6.49 9.16
N GLN A 192 -4.63 -6.72 10.27
CA GLN A 192 -4.93 -7.83 11.20
C GLN A 192 -6.35 -7.74 11.80
N ASP A 193 -6.90 -6.54 11.91
CA ASP A 193 -8.28 -6.29 12.35
C ASP A 193 -9.32 -6.41 11.21
N ASN A 194 -8.85 -6.74 10.01
CA ASN A 194 -9.61 -6.87 8.77
C ASN A 194 -10.41 -5.61 8.38
N THR A 195 -10.02 -4.42 8.85
CA THR A 195 -10.81 -3.21 8.66
C THR A 195 -10.06 -2.13 7.89
N LEU A 196 -10.64 -1.67 6.78
CA LEU A 196 -10.27 -0.42 6.10
C LEU A 196 -11.49 0.50 6.13
N GLN A 197 -11.40 1.65 6.81
CA GLN A 197 -12.57 2.50 7.05
C GLN A 197 -12.53 3.79 6.21
N ARG A 198 -13.61 4.05 5.46
CA ARG A 198 -13.79 5.26 4.61
C ARG A 198 -12.67 5.48 3.57
N ALA A 199 -12.08 4.41 3.05
CA ALA A 199 -11.15 4.53 1.94
C ALA A 199 -11.91 4.77 0.63
N ASN A 200 -11.41 5.70 -0.18
CA ASN A 200 -11.73 5.75 -1.60
C ASN A 200 -10.61 5.01 -2.34
N LEU A 201 -10.97 4.03 -3.16
CA LEU A 201 -10.00 3.22 -3.88
C LEU A 201 -10.15 3.48 -5.38
N LEU A 202 -9.05 3.84 -6.03
CA LEU A 202 -8.96 4.02 -7.48
C LEU A 202 -8.00 2.97 -8.05
N ASP A 203 -8.20 2.58 -9.31
CA ASP A 203 -7.37 1.60 -10.02
C ASP A 203 -7.20 0.28 -9.27
N THR A 204 -8.22 -0.14 -8.53
CA THR A 204 -8.20 -1.41 -7.82
C THR A 204 -8.35 -2.57 -8.78
N SER A 205 -7.48 -3.57 -8.63
CA SER A 205 -7.69 -4.89 -9.20
C SER A 205 -8.24 -5.85 -8.14
N VAL A 206 -8.98 -6.85 -8.60
CA VAL A 206 -9.39 -8.00 -7.79
C VAL A 206 -8.61 -9.22 -8.26
N VAL A 207 -8.29 -10.14 -7.34
CA VAL A 207 -7.59 -11.37 -7.70
C VAL A 207 -8.58 -12.36 -8.32
N THR A 208 -8.25 -12.88 -9.50
CA THR A 208 -9.07 -13.85 -10.23
C THR A 208 -8.63 -15.27 -9.95
N GLN A 209 -9.57 -16.09 -9.49
CA GLN A 209 -9.48 -17.53 -9.41
C GLN A 209 -10.03 -18.15 -10.71
N ALA A 210 -9.15 -18.79 -11.49
CA ALA A 210 -9.54 -19.51 -12.69
C ALA A 210 -9.84 -20.99 -12.35
N LEU A 211 -11.06 -21.42 -12.62
CA LEU A 211 -11.53 -22.79 -12.39
C LEU A 211 -11.90 -23.44 -13.75
N SER A 212 -11.84 -24.78 -13.83
CA SER A 212 -12.23 -25.50 -15.06
C SER A 212 -12.68 -26.94 -14.78
N GLY A 213 -13.45 -27.51 -15.71
CA GLY A 213 -13.84 -28.92 -15.71
C GLY A 213 -15.30 -29.17 -15.32
N THR A 214 -15.61 -30.39 -14.86
CA THR A 214 -16.96 -30.84 -14.47
C THR A 214 -16.99 -31.34 -13.02
N GLY A 215 -18.17 -31.61 -12.46
CA GLY A 215 -18.34 -32.11 -11.09
C GLY A 215 -18.23 -31.01 -10.03
N ASN A 216 -17.79 -31.34 -8.82
CA ASN A 216 -17.76 -30.37 -7.73
C ASN A 216 -16.68 -29.30 -7.96
N LYS A 217 -17.02 -28.03 -7.73
CA LYS A 217 -16.11 -26.87 -7.78
C LYS A 217 -16.29 -26.03 -6.54
N THR A 218 -15.17 -25.56 -5.99
CA THR A 218 -15.13 -24.72 -4.78
C THR A 218 -14.58 -23.36 -5.15
N ILE A 219 -15.34 -22.32 -4.82
CA ILE A 219 -14.91 -20.93 -4.88
C ILE A 219 -14.26 -20.63 -3.53
N ASP A 220 -12.94 -20.52 -3.52
CA ASP A 220 -12.16 -20.14 -2.34
C ASP A 220 -11.96 -18.62 -2.28
N LEU A 221 -12.58 -17.97 -1.30
CA LEU A 221 -12.62 -16.52 -1.15
C LEU A 221 -11.32 -15.92 -0.57
N GLU A 222 -10.40 -16.75 -0.07
CA GLU A 222 -9.04 -16.30 0.25
C GLU A 222 -8.14 -16.25 -1.00
N ALA A 223 -8.43 -17.10 -1.98
CA ALA A 223 -7.65 -17.18 -3.22
C ALA A 223 -8.08 -16.16 -4.28
N GLY A 224 -9.25 -15.53 -4.14
CA GLY A 224 -9.68 -14.43 -5.00
C GLY A 224 -11.16 -14.09 -4.90
N ASN A 225 -11.50 -12.85 -5.24
CA ASN A 225 -12.87 -12.32 -5.27
C ASN A 225 -13.40 -12.13 -6.69
N SER A 226 -12.68 -12.63 -7.70
CA SER A 226 -13.14 -12.77 -9.08
C SER A 226 -13.00 -14.24 -9.48
N VAL A 227 -13.98 -14.80 -10.17
CA VAL A 227 -14.00 -16.21 -10.57
C VAL A 227 -14.31 -16.32 -12.06
N THR A 228 -13.50 -17.07 -12.79
CA THR A 228 -13.77 -17.46 -14.18
C THR A 228 -13.88 -18.98 -14.29
N HIS A 229 -14.90 -19.48 -15.00
CA HIS A 229 -15.04 -20.91 -15.24
C HIS A 229 -15.73 -21.24 -16.57
N THR A 230 -15.12 -22.14 -17.35
CA THR A 230 -15.75 -22.75 -18.52
C THR A 230 -16.40 -24.09 -18.13
N ALA A 231 -17.73 -24.12 -18.10
CA ALA A 231 -18.50 -25.28 -17.70
C ALA A 231 -18.71 -26.25 -18.86
N PHE A 232 -17.96 -27.36 -18.88
CA PHE A 232 -18.06 -28.40 -19.91
C PHE A 232 -19.20 -29.42 -19.67
N GLY A 233 -19.99 -29.23 -18.61
CA GLY A 233 -21.06 -30.14 -18.20
C GLY A 233 -21.63 -29.76 -16.84
N ALA A 234 -22.24 -30.73 -16.14
CA ALA A 234 -22.83 -30.48 -14.83
C ALA A 234 -21.75 -30.12 -13.79
N VAL A 235 -22.00 -29.04 -13.03
CA VAL A 235 -21.11 -28.54 -11.97
C VAL A 235 -21.93 -28.31 -10.71
N THR A 236 -21.38 -28.72 -9.56
CA THR A 236 -21.92 -28.40 -8.23
C THR A 236 -20.99 -27.42 -7.54
N TRP A 237 -21.50 -26.23 -7.24
CA TRP A 237 -20.73 -25.14 -6.65
C TRP A 237 -20.72 -25.22 -5.12
N THR A 238 -19.60 -24.83 -4.52
CA THR A 238 -19.39 -24.71 -3.07
C THR A 238 -18.54 -23.48 -2.79
N PHE A 239 -18.59 -22.93 -1.57
CA PHE A 239 -17.77 -21.80 -1.15
C PHE A 239 -16.91 -22.21 0.05
N SER A 240 -15.68 -21.73 0.11
CA SER A 240 -14.79 -21.87 1.27
C SER A 240 -14.19 -20.53 1.67
N ASN A 241 -13.76 -20.45 2.93
CA ASN A 241 -13.09 -19.28 3.53
C ASN A 241 -13.82 -17.93 3.35
N PRO A 242 -15.16 -17.86 3.55
CA PRO A 242 -15.86 -16.57 3.49
C PRO A 242 -15.41 -15.64 4.62
N THR A 243 -15.66 -14.34 4.45
CA THR A 243 -15.50 -13.37 5.53
C THR A 243 -16.31 -13.78 6.77
N ALA A 244 -15.80 -13.42 7.95
CA ALA A 244 -16.35 -13.86 9.24
C ALA A 244 -17.87 -13.60 9.37
N THR A 245 -18.53 -14.38 10.23
CA THR A 245 -19.99 -14.31 10.46
C THR A 245 -20.48 -12.88 10.70
N ASN A 246 -21.61 -12.52 10.09
CA ASN A 246 -22.22 -11.17 10.05
C ASN A 246 -21.58 -10.17 9.07
N SER A 247 -20.71 -10.65 8.18
CA SER A 247 -20.23 -9.90 7.01
C SER A 247 -20.67 -10.57 5.71
N MET A 248 -20.72 -9.82 4.62
CA MET A 248 -20.95 -10.36 3.27
C MET A 248 -19.62 -10.41 2.51
N SER A 249 -19.41 -11.49 1.75
CA SER A 249 -18.37 -11.55 0.72
C SER A 249 -19.02 -11.23 -0.63
N THR A 250 -18.39 -10.38 -1.43
CA THR A 250 -18.83 -10.06 -2.79
C THR A 250 -17.86 -10.70 -3.78
N ILE A 251 -18.39 -11.33 -4.82
CA ILE A 251 -17.60 -11.92 -5.89
C ILE A 251 -18.03 -11.38 -7.25
N PHE A 252 -17.07 -11.31 -8.17
CA PHE A 252 -17.34 -11.21 -9.60
C PHE A 252 -17.30 -12.60 -10.19
N LEU A 253 -18.35 -12.99 -10.94
CA LEU A 253 -18.48 -14.32 -11.51
C LEU A 253 -18.64 -14.22 -13.03
N SER A 254 -17.72 -14.87 -13.76
CA SER A 254 -17.82 -15.08 -15.21
C SER A 254 -17.87 -16.56 -15.51
N LEU A 255 -19.01 -17.01 -16.04
CA LEU A 255 -19.24 -18.39 -16.43
C LEU A 255 -19.46 -18.47 -17.94
N VAL A 256 -18.74 -19.37 -18.58
CA VAL A 256 -18.84 -19.63 -20.03
C VAL A 256 -19.37 -21.05 -20.25
N THR A 257 -20.31 -21.20 -21.17
CA THR A 257 -20.80 -22.51 -21.61
C THR A 257 -19.73 -23.24 -22.43
N GLY A 258 -19.22 -24.36 -21.93
CA GLY A 258 -18.32 -25.26 -22.66
C GLY A 258 -18.97 -26.61 -23.03
N GLY A 259 -20.23 -26.83 -22.65
CA GLY A 259 -20.96 -28.08 -22.87
C GLY A 259 -22.37 -28.05 -22.26
N THR A 260 -23.10 -29.16 -22.34
CA THR A 260 -24.46 -29.29 -21.82
C THR A 260 -24.46 -29.84 -20.38
N GLY A 261 -25.07 -29.14 -19.43
CA GLY A 261 -25.23 -29.64 -18.06
C GLY A 261 -25.62 -28.59 -17.01
N ASN A 262 -26.37 -29.03 -16.00
CA ASN A 262 -26.90 -28.14 -14.96
C ASN A 262 -25.81 -27.56 -14.06
N GLN A 263 -25.92 -26.26 -13.78
CA GLN A 263 -25.16 -25.57 -12.74
C GLN A 263 -25.95 -25.61 -11.43
N THR A 264 -25.44 -26.33 -10.44
CA THR A 264 -26.12 -26.51 -9.14
C THR A 264 -25.46 -25.64 -8.09
N TRP A 265 -26.21 -24.68 -7.54
CA TRP A 265 -25.75 -23.75 -6.52
C TRP A 265 -26.22 -24.15 -5.11
N PRO A 266 -25.46 -23.83 -4.05
CA PRO A 266 -25.92 -23.97 -2.68
C PRO A 266 -27.19 -23.15 -2.40
N THR A 267 -28.05 -23.65 -1.52
CA THR A 267 -29.34 -23.01 -1.18
C THR A 267 -29.20 -21.69 -0.41
N ASN A 268 -28.02 -21.42 0.14
CA ASN A 268 -27.69 -20.16 0.81
C ASN A 268 -27.19 -19.06 -0.16
N VAL A 269 -27.06 -19.35 -1.46
CA VAL A 269 -26.82 -18.32 -2.47
C VAL A 269 -28.15 -17.62 -2.77
N LEU A 270 -28.19 -16.31 -2.56
CA LEU A 270 -29.33 -15.48 -2.88
C LEU A 270 -29.10 -14.81 -4.24
N TRP A 271 -30.08 -14.91 -5.13
CA TRP A 271 -30.07 -14.28 -6.44
C TRP A 271 -31.11 -13.17 -6.47
N GLU A 272 -30.86 -12.10 -7.24
CA GLU A 272 -31.74 -10.92 -7.31
C GLU A 272 -33.19 -11.27 -7.69
N ASN A 273 -33.38 -12.27 -8.55
CA ASN A 273 -34.69 -12.77 -8.96
C ASN A 273 -35.09 -14.10 -8.27
N GLY A 274 -34.42 -14.45 -7.17
CA GLY A 274 -34.66 -15.68 -6.42
C GLY A 274 -34.27 -16.99 -7.13
N SER A 275 -33.75 -16.92 -8.35
CA SER A 275 -33.31 -18.07 -9.15
C SER A 275 -31.91 -17.82 -9.72
N ALA A 276 -31.09 -18.87 -9.78
CA ALA A 276 -29.75 -18.78 -10.34
C ALA A 276 -29.78 -18.43 -11.84
N PRO A 277 -28.81 -17.65 -12.35
CA PRO A 277 -28.64 -17.43 -13.77
C PRO A 277 -28.50 -18.76 -14.50
N THR A 278 -29.29 -18.94 -15.55
CA THR A 278 -29.14 -20.08 -16.46
C THR A 278 -28.07 -19.75 -17.50
N LEU A 279 -27.08 -20.64 -17.66
CA LEU A 279 -26.16 -20.59 -18.78
C LEU A 279 -26.88 -21.15 -20.01
N LEU A 280 -27.74 -20.34 -20.62
CA LEU A 280 -28.58 -20.76 -21.74
C LEU A 280 -27.83 -20.49 -23.05
N ASP A 281 -27.23 -21.53 -23.62
CA ASP A 281 -27.43 -21.81 -25.05
C ASP A 281 -28.39 -23.00 -25.10
N THR A 282 -29.70 -22.75 -25.18
CA THR A 282 -30.63 -23.87 -25.39
C THR A 282 -30.52 -24.26 -26.85
N GLN A 283 -29.88 -25.40 -27.09
CA GLN A 283 -29.83 -26.04 -28.40
C GLN A 283 -31.05 -26.92 -28.58
N GLN A 284 -31.86 -26.66 -29.60
CA GLN A 284 -33.02 -27.46 -29.94
C GLN A 284 -32.98 -27.82 -31.43
N VAL A 285 -33.16 -29.10 -31.74
CA VAL A 285 -33.26 -29.56 -33.13
C VAL A 285 -34.61 -29.14 -33.70
N PHE A 286 -34.61 -28.65 -34.94
CA PHE A 286 -35.82 -28.28 -35.66
C PHE A 286 -35.89 -28.96 -37.03
N THR A 287 -37.11 -29.06 -37.53
CA THR A 287 -37.40 -29.39 -38.93
C THR A 287 -38.23 -28.27 -39.56
N THR A 288 -38.40 -28.30 -40.86
CA THR A 288 -39.33 -27.45 -41.60
C THR A 288 -40.15 -28.33 -42.54
N ASP A 289 -41.29 -27.80 -43.00
CA ASP A 289 -42.05 -28.37 -44.13
C ASP A 289 -42.38 -27.24 -45.11
N PHE A 290 -41.38 -26.83 -45.91
CA PHE A 290 -41.47 -25.67 -46.81
C PHE A 290 -42.65 -25.76 -47.79
N GLY A 291 -43.14 -26.98 -48.06
CA GLY A 291 -44.27 -27.24 -48.95
C GLY A 291 -45.63 -26.90 -48.34
N VAL A 292 -45.70 -26.66 -47.03
CA VAL A 292 -46.93 -26.43 -46.27
C VAL A 292 -46.92 -25.05 -45.62
N ASP A 293 -45.86 -24.69 -44.91
CA ASP A 293 -45.68 -23.40 -44.27
C ASP A 293 -44.18 -23.02 -44.11
N ASP A 294 -43.91 -21.77 -43.77
CA ASP A 294 -42.56 -21.25 -43.56
C ASP A 294 -42.09 -21.42 -42.09
N LYS A 295 -42.54 -22.48 -41.41
CA LYS A 295 -42.32 -22.66 -39.97
C LYS A 295 -41.16 -23.57 -39.63
N LEU A 296 -40.55 -23.28 -38.48
CA LEU A 296 -39.61 -24.14 -37.80
C LEU A 296 -40.37 -24.96 -36.75
N ASP A 297 -40.44 -26.26 -36.98
CA ASP A 297 -41.10 -27.23 -36.11
C ASP A 297 -40.19 -27.67 -34.98
N ILE A 298 -40.57 -27.32 -33.75
CA ILE A 298 -39.90 -27.73 -32.52
C ILE A 298 -40.97 -27.96 -31.45
N THR A 299 -41.21 -29.22 -31.09
CA THR A 299 -42.19 -29.57 -30.05
C THR A 299 -41.84 -28.93 -28.71
N ALA A 300 -42.78 -28.19 -28.12
CA ALA A 300 -42.60 -27.51 -26.84
C ALA A 300 -41.32 -26.67 -26.75
N HIS A 301 -41.04 -25.87 -27.79
CA HIS A 301 -39.83 -25.06 -27.89
C HIS A 301 -39.62 -24.05 -26.75
N GLY A 302 -40.70 -23.57 -26.12
CA GLY A 302 -40.62 -22.66 -24.97
C GLY A 302 -40.27 -21.20 -25.31
N PHE A 303 -39.84 -20.91 -26.54
CA PHE A 303 -39.62 -19.56 -27.04
C PHE A 303 -40.89 -18.69 -27.03
N GLN A 304 -40.67 -17.38 -26.96
CA GLN A 304 -41.65 -16.31 -27.03
C GLN A 304 -41.39 -15.46 -28.28
N ASN A 305 -42.44 -14.82 -28.80
CA ASN A 305 -42.28 -13.88 -29.92
C ASN A 305 -41.34 -12.75 -29.49
N GLY A 306 -40.39 -12.40 -30.35
CA GLY A 306 -39.33 -11.44 -30.09
C GLY A 306 -38.07 -12.01 -29.45
N ASN A 307 -38.01 -13.31 -29.12
CA ASN A 307 -36.74 -13.92 -28.74
C ASN A 307 -35.78 -13.97 -29.93
N ARG A 308 -34.52 -13.57 -29.70
CA ARG A 308 -33.45 -13.70 -30.68
C ARG A 308 -32.87 -15.11 -30.64
N ILE A 309 -32.68 -15.68 -31.82
CA ILE A 309 -32.14 -17.02 -32.04
C ILE A 309 -31.18 -17.00 -33.24
N HIS A 310 -30.41 -18.06 -33.42
CA HIS A 310 -29.73 -18.34 -34.69
C HIS A 310 -29.77 -19.84 -35.00
N ALA A 311 -29.63 -20.19 -36.27
CA ALA A 311 -29.67 -21.57 -36.73
C ALA A 311 -28.26 -22.05 -37.14
N THR A 312 -27.95 -23.30 -36.83
CA THR A 312 -26.78 -24.01 -37.36
C THR A 312 -27.22 -25.33 -38.01
N ASN A 313 -26.34 -25.90 -38.82
CA ASN A 313 -26.55 -27.19 -39.47
C ASN A 313 -25.34 -28.10 -39.25
N SER A 314 -25.61 -29.40 -39.07
CA SER A 314 -24.60 -30.45 -39.15
C SER A 314 -24.95 -31.46 -40.24
N GLY A 315 -24.06 -31.66 -41.20
CA GLY A 315 -24.18 -32.71 -42.22
C GLY A 315 -24.95 -32.32 -43.51
N GLY A 316 -25.12 -31.04 -43.80
CA GLY A 316 -25.74 -30.57 -45.06
C GLY A 316 -25.83 -29.04 -45.17
N ALA A 317 -27.04 -28.52 -45.39
CA ALA A 317 -27.32 -27.09 -45.51
C ALA A 317 -28.51 -26.68 -44.64
N LEU A 318 -28.55 -25.41 -44.21
CA LEU A 318 -29.75 -24.81 -43.60
C LEU A 318 -30.91 -24.74 -44.60
N PRO A 319 -32.19 -24.75 -44.14
CA PRO A 319 -33.33 -24.40 -44.97
C PRO A 319 -33.06 -23.11 -45.74
N ALA A 320 -33.26 -23.12 -47.05
CA ALA A 320 -33.05 -21.93 -47.87
C ALA A 320 -33.93 -20.78 -47.37
N GLY A 321 -33.31 -19.62 -47.12
CA GLY A 321 -33.90 -18.50 -46.38
C GLY A 321 -33.19 -18.24 -45.05
N LEU A 322 -32.60 -19.29 -44.47
CA LEU A 322 -31.79 -19.22 -43.25
C LEU A 322 -30.29 -19.27 -43.56
N ALA A 323 -29.50 -18.57 -42.76
CA ALA A 323 -28.04 -18.54 -42.83
C ALA A 323 -27.42 -18.78 -41.45
N VAL A 324 -26.25 -19.41 -41.45
CA VAL A 324 -25.49 -19.68 -40.22
C VAL A 324 -25.04 -18.36 -39.58
N ASP A 325 -24.97 -18.34 -38.25
CA ASP A 325 -24.61 -17.16 -37.42
C ASP A 325 -25.45 -15.90 -37.70
N THR A 326 -26.54 -16.03 -38.47
CA THR A 326 -27.44 -14.94 -38.74
C THR A 326 -28.49 -14.88 -37.62
N PRO A 327 -28.65 -13.72 -36.97
CA PRO A 327 -29.65 -13.56 -35.94
C PRO A 327 -31.06 -13.42 -36.54
N TYR A 328 -31.99 -14.16 -35.97
CA TYR A 328 -33.41 -14.08 -36.29
C TYR A 328 -34.24 -13.83 -35.04
N PHE A 329 -35.44 -13.27 -35.22
CA PHE A 329 -36.43 -13.09 -34.16
C PHE A 329 -37.59 -14.05 -34.35
N VAL A 330 -37.99 -14.73 -33.27
CA VAL A 330 -39.17 -15.60 -33.26
C VAL A 330 -40.43 -14.76 -33.47
N ILE A 331 -41.28 -15.13 -34.43
CA ILE A 331 -42.59 -14.53 -34.68
C ILE A 331 -43.64 -15.62 -34.90
N ASN A 332 -44.93 -15.25 -34.84
CA ASN A 332 -46.07 -16.13 -35.12
C ASN A 332 -46.03 -17.51 -34.42
N LYS A 333 -45.44 -17.56 -33.21
CA LYS A 333 -45.29 -18.82 -32.48
C LYS A 333 -46.61 -19.49 -32.16
N THR A 334 -46.56 -20.81 -32.10
CA THR A 334 -47.52 -21.64 -31.38
C THR A 334 -46.83 -22.32 -30.20
N THR A 335 -47.26 -23.52 -29.82
CA THR A 335 -46.60 -24.33 -28.79
C THR A 335 -45.49 -25.19 -29.39
N ASN A 336 -45.60 -25.55 -30.66
CA ASN A 336 -44.76 -26.56 -31.30
C ASN A 336 -44.09 -26.07 -32.60
N ASP A 337 -44.35 -24.84 -33.00
CA ASP A 337 -43.81 -24.26 -34.23
C ASP A 337 -43.74 -22.72 -34.10
N PHE A 338 -42.93 -22.09 -34.94
CA PHE A 338 -42.87 -20.64 -35.10
C PHE A 338 -42.27 -20.26 -36.44
N GLU A 339 -42.49 -19.01 -36.88
CA GLU A 339 -41.79 -18.41 -38.01
C GLU A 339 -40.66 -17.51 -37.49
N VAL A 340 -39.77 -17.09 -38.36
CA VAL A 340 -38.65 -16.22 -37.98
C VAL A 340 -38.58 -14.97 -38.86
N SER A 341 -38.08 -13.87 -38.31
CA SER A 341 -37.87 -12.60 -39.03
C SER A 341 -36.45 -12.08 -38.84
N LEU A 342 -35.90 -11.39 -39.84
CA LEU A 342 -34.57 -10.74 -39.75
C LEU A 342 -34.57 -9.50 -38.83
N THR A 343 -35.73 -8.88 -38.66
CA THR A 343 -35.92 -7.71 -37.80
C THR A 343 -37.03 -7.97 -36.78
N LEU A 344 -36.96 -7.30 -35.64
CA LEU A 344 -37.92 -7.51 -34.56
C LEU A 344 -39.33 -7.05 -34.95
N GLY A 345 -40.28 -7.98 -34.97
CA GLY A 345 -41.65 -7.71 -35.44
C GLY A 345 -41.77 -7.52 -36.96
N GLY A 346 -40.71 -7.84 -37.72
CA GLY A 346 -40.70 -7.80 -39.18
C GLY A 346 -41.49 -8.93 -39.82
N SER A 347 -41.48 -8.95 -41.16
CA SER A 347 -42.09 -10.04 -41.94
C SER A 347 -41.37 -11.36 -41.71
N ALA A 348 -42.12 -12.47 -41.87
CA ALA A 348 -41.55 -13.80 -41.91
C ALA A 348 -40.50 -13.93 -43.02
N VAL A 349 -39.46 -14.70 -42.74
CA VAL A 349 -38.48 -15.17 -43.71
C VAL A 349 -39.12 -16.28 -44.52
N ASP A 350 -39.16 -16.11 -45.84
CA ASP A 350 -39.63 -17.14 -46.75
C ASP A 350 -38.64 -18.32 -46.74
N ILE A 351 -39.14 -19.53 -46.45
CA ILE A 351 -38.36 -20.77 -46.46
C ILE A 351 -38.65 -21.51 -47.77
N THR A 352 -37.63 -21.70 -48.62
CA THR A 352 -37.84 -22.23 -49.98
C THR A 352 -37.35 -23.67 -50.18
N ASP A 353 -36.69 -24.25 -49.19
CA ASP A 353 -36.39 -25.69 -49.08
C ASP A 353 -36.25 -26.10 -47.61
N ASP A 354 -36.28 -27.41 -47.32
CA ASP A 354 -36.16 -27.93 -45.94
C ASP A 354 -34.72 -28.03 -45.40
N GLY A 355 -33.74 -27.65 -46.20
CA GLY A 355 -32.34 -27.91 -45.93
C GLY A 355 -32.03 -29.41 -45.98
N THR A 356 -30.83 -29.75 -45.51
CA THR A 356 -30.38 -31.15 -45.39
C THR A 356 -29.48 -31.29 -44.17
N GLY A 357 -29.51 -32.43 -43.49
CA GLY A 357 -28.74 -32.65 -42.26
C GLY A 357 -29.57 -32.42 -41.00
N THR A 358 -28.89 -32.11 -39.88
CA THR A 358 -29.55 -31.80 -38.60
C THR A 358 -29.52 -30.30 -38.37
N GLN A 359 -30.69 -29.67 -38.26
CA GLN A 359 -30.83 -28.24 -38.06
C GLN A 359 -31.00 -27.96 -36.57
N THR A 360 -30.23 -27.02 -36.02
CA THR A 360 -30.25 -26.71 -34.58
C THR A 360 -30.48 -25.21 -34.38
N ILE A 361 -31.46 -24.86 -33.56
CA ILE A 361 -31.63 -23.50 -33.04
C ILE A 361 -30.83 -23.36 -31.75
N HIS A 362 -30.12 -22.25 -31.66
CA HIS A 362 -29.40 -21.78 -30.49
C HIS A 362 -30.11 -20.57 -29.90
N SER A 363 -30.17 -20.50 -28.58
CA SER A 363 -30.84 -19.42 -27.86
C SER A 363 -29.99 -18.98 -26.67
N GLY A 364 -29.44 -17.77 -26.78
CA GLY A 364 -28.63 -17.12 -25.77
C GLY A 364 -28.27 -15.71 -26.24
N GLU A 365 -28.61 -14.70 -25.44
CA GLU A 365 -28.07 -13.36 -25.64
C GLU A 365 -26.80 -13.23 -24.79
N ASN A 366 -25.72 -12.75 -25.39
CA ASN A 366 -24.60 -12.20 -24.63
C ASN A 366 -25.12 -10.99 -23.84
N LYS A 367 -25.52 -11.21 -22.59
CA LYS A 367 -26.02 -10.15 -21.72
C LYS A 367 -24.84 -9.35 -21.20
N LEU A 368 -24.51 -8.26 -21.89
CA LEU A 368 -23.54 -7.28 -21.41
C LEU A 368 -24.23 -6.38 -20.38
N VAL A 369 -23.81 -6.47 -19.13
CA VAL A 369 -24.30 -5.64 -18.03
C VAL A 369 -23.34 -4.47 -17.84
N PHE A 370 -23.80 -3.25 -18.11
CA PHE A 370 -23.10 -2.04 -17.67
C PHE A 370 -23.82 -1.47 -16.45
N VAL A 371 -23.09 -1.32 -15.35
CA VAL A 371 -23.51 -0.53 -14.19
C VAL A 371 -22.98 0.90 -14.41
N THR A 372 -23.80 1.92 -14.21
CA THR A 372 -23.34 3.31 -14.11
C THR A 372 -23.91 3.98 -12.86
N ASP A 373 -23.20 5.00 -12.40
CA ASP A 373 -23.01 5.29 -10.97
C ASP A 373 -24.07 6.18 -10.33
N ASN A 374 -25.34 6.08 -10.74
CA ASN A 374 -26.36 6.95 -10.14
C ASN A 374 -27.69 6.27 -9.86
N GLY A 375 -27.63 5.14 -9.14
CA GLY A 375 -28.75 4.59 -8.36
C GLY A 375 -30.00 4.16 -9.13
N GLY A 376 -30.04 4.37 -10.44
CA GLY A 376 -31.02 3.81 -11.36
C GLY A 376 -30.41 2.59 -12.00
N VAL A 377 -30.91 1.41 -11.65
CA VAL A 377 -30.70 0.21 -12.47
C VAL A 377 -31.44 0.45 -13.79
N TYR A 378 -30.74 1.03 -14.76
CA TYR A 378 -31.20 0.97 -16.15
C TYR A 378 -30.82 -0.41 -16.67
N TRP A 379 -31.77 -1.33 -16.59
CA TRP A 379 -31.70 -2.53 -17.39
C TRP A 379 -31.63 -2.08 -18.86
N VAL A 380 -30.48 -2.26 -19.51
CA VAL A 380 -30.54 -2.68 -20.91
C VAL A 380 -30.95 -4.15 -20.86
N GLY A 381 -32.20 -4.38 -20.49
CA GLY A 381 -32.89 -5.46 -21.16
C GLY A 381 -32.94 -5.00 -22.61
N ILE A 382 -32.42 -5.81 -23.54
CA ILE A 382 -33.07 -5.84 -24.84
C ILE A 382 -34.46 -6.40 -24.53
N ALA A 383 -35.35 -5.52 -24.05
CA ALA A 383 -36.75 -5.85 -23.94
C ALA A 383 -37.21 -6.12 -25.38
N PRO A 384 -38.04 -7.14 -25.64
CA PRO A 384 -38.71 -7.23 -26.92
C PRO A 384 -39.41 -5.88 -27.14
N ALA A 385 -39.02 -5.19 -28.22
CA ALA A 385 -39.37 -3.81 -28.56
C ALA A 385 -40.87 -3.58 -28.81
N THR A 386 -41.72 -3.94 -27.85
CA THR A 386 -43.10 -3.48 -27.80
C THR A 386 -43.23 -2.14 -27.05
N THR A 387 -42.17 -1.71 -26.38
CA THR A 387 -42.00 -0.34 -25.88
C THR A 387 -40.65 0.17 -26.32
N GLY A 388 -40.62 1.08 -27.30
CA GLY A 388 -39.44 1.91 -27.54
C GLY A 388 -39.00 2.54 -26.22
N ILE A 389 -37.68 2.72 -26.04
CA ILE A 389 -37.16 3.46 -24.89
C ILE A 389 -37.70 4.89 -24.99
N THR A 390 -38.77 5.17 -24.26
CA THR A 390 -39.37 6.51 -24.24
C THR A 390 -38.51 7.36 -23.31
N MET A 391 -37.60 8.13 -23.90
CA MET A 391 -36.86 9.15 -23.14
C MET A 391 -37.86 10.23 -22.70
N ALA A 392 -37.88 10.58 -21.42
CA ALA A 392 -38.72 11.68 -20.94
C ALA A 392 -38.36 12.96 -21.71
N ALA A 393 -39.36 13.75 -22.09
CA ALA A 393 -39.14 15.03 -22.76
C ALA A 393 -38.19 15.91 -21.92
N GLY A 394 -37.04 16.27 -22.49
CA GLY A 394 -35.97 17.00 -21.81
C GLY A 394 -34.75 16.17 -21.39
N THR A 395 -34.70 14.87 -21.67
CA THR A 395 -33.50 14.05 -21.46
C THR A 395 -32.47 14.33 -22.56
N GLN A 396 -31.37 15.00 -22.22
CA GLN A 396 -30.23 15.19 -23.12
C GLN A 396 -29.29 13.99 -22.99
N VAL A 397 -29.00 13.29 -24.09
CA VAL A 397 -27.83 12.39 -24.15
C VAL A 397 -26.61 13.28 -24.31
N ILE A 398 -25.92 13.57 -23.20
CA ILE A 398 -24.65 14.28 -23.23
C ILE A 398 -23.58 13.22 -23.55
N ALA A 399 -23.19 13.12 -24.82
CA ALA A 399 -21.87 12.57 -25.13
C ALA A 399 -20.85 13.63 -24.74
N ASP A 400 -20.46 13.67 -23.47
CA ASP A 400 -19.34 14.50 -23.02
C ASP A 400 -18.05 13.85 -23.53
N VAL A 401 -17.67 14.20 -24.77
CA VAL A 401 -16.29 14.04 -25.19
C VAL A 401 -15.64 15.39 -24.93
N GLY A 402 -15.18 15.56 -23.69
CA GLY A 402 -14.45 16.75 -23.30
C GLY A 402 -13.18 16.93 -24.11
N ASP A 403 -13.22 17.79 -25.12
CA ASP A 403 -12.36 18.97 -25.16
C ASP A 403 -13.13 20.16 -25.74
N GLY A 404 -12.99 21.32 -25.12
CA GLY A 404 -13.91 22.44 -25.27
C GLY A 404 -13.79 23.25 -26.56
N ASN A 405 -13.57 22.64 -27.74
CA ASN A 405 -13.30 23.43 -28.96
C ASN A 405 -13.81 22.91 -30.31
N ASN A 406 -14.83 22.03 -30.39
CA ASN A 406 -15.40 21.71 -31.70
C ASN A 406 -16.90 21.31 -31.68
N PRO A 407 -17.84 22.22 -32.02
CA PRO A 407 -19.22 21.83 -32.21
C PRO A 407 -19.43 21.33 -33.65
N ALA A 408 -20.02 20.15 -33.77
CA ALA A 408 -20.51 19.47 -34.98
C ALA A 408 -19.52 18.58 -35.74
N VAL A 409 -19.38 17.33 -35.27
CA VAL A 409 -19.06 16.21 -36.17
C VAL A 409 -20.38 15.76 -36.82
N ALA A 410 -20.56 16.09 -38.09
CA ALA A 410 -21.47 15.36 -38.96
C ALA A 410 -20.81 14.01 -39.27
N PHE A 411 -21.36 12.92 -38.74
CA PHE A 411 -20.87 11.58 -39.08
C PHE A 411 -21.37 11.20 -40.47
N GLY A 412 -20.43 11.07 -41.41
CA GLY A 412 -20.66 10.52 -42.74
C GLY A 412 -21.04 9.05 -42.66
N SER A 413 -21.74 8.58 -43.69
CA SER A 413 -22.55 7.35 -43.74
C SER A 413 -21.82 6.02 -43.57
N ASP A 414 -20.50 5.99 -43.42
CA ASP A 414 -19.73 4.75 -43.60
C ASP A 414 -18.82 4.53 -42.37
N ASP A 415 -19.39 3.95 -41.31
CA ASP A 415 -18.88 2.73 -40.63
C ASP A 415 -19.19 2.63 -39.13
N TYR A 416 -19.43 3.70 -38.37
CA TYR A 416 -19.89 3.58 -36.98
C TYR A 416 -20.67 4.84 -36.57
N GLY A 417 -21.98 4.72 -36.35
CA GLY A 417 -22.79 5.87 -35.97
C GLY A 417 -24.14 5.50 -35.37
N PHE A 418 -24.52 6.21 -34.31
CA PHE A 418 -25.90 6.24 -33.82
C PHE A 418 -26.78 6.91 -34.88
N TYR A 419 -27.71 6.17 -35.47
CA TYR A 419 -28.73 6.75 -36.35
C TYR A 419 -29.91 7.24 -35.49
N GLN A 420 -30.26 8.52 -35.65
CA GLN A 420 -31.49 9.09 -35.10
C GLN A 420 -32.48 9.35 -36.23
N THR A 421 -33.60 8.62 -36.23
CA THR A 421 -34.78 8.94 -37.04
C THR A 421 -35.93 9.24 -36.10
N GLY A 422 -36.25 10.52 -35.94
CA GLY A 422 -37.28 10.95 -34.98
C GLY A 422 -36.85 10.73 -33.52
N SER A 423 -37.73 10.13 -32.71
CA SER A 423 -37.53 9.91 -31.27
C SER A 423 -36.87 8.57 -30.92
N GLU A 424 -36.37 7.82 -31.91
CA GLU A 424 -35.76 6.50 -31.70
C GLU A 424 -34.25 6.51 -31.96
N LEU A 425 -33.52 5.77 -31.12
CA LEU A 425 -32.08 5.57 -31.18
C LEU A 425 -31.83 4.06 -31.34
N ALA A 426 -31.13 3.64 -32.40
CA ALA A 426 -30.78 2.25 -32.64
C ALA A 426 -29.25 2.05 -32.58
N LEU A 427 -28.80 0.99 -31.89
CA LEU A 427 -27.40 0.57 -31.81
C LEU A 427 -27.20 -0.72 -32.61
N VAL A 428 -26.31 -0.68 -33.61
CA VAL A 428 -25.82 -1.87 -34.32
C VAL A 428 -24.39 -2.15 -33.85
N VAL A 429 -24.16 -3.29 -33.20
CA VAL A 429 -22.81 -3.74 -32.83
C VAL A 429 -22.46 -4.94 -33.71
N ASN A 430 -21.49 -4.76 -34.61
CA ASN A 430 -20.84 -5.86 -35.32
C ASN A 430 -19.79 -6.50 -34.41
N ASP A 431 -19.73 -7.82 -34.47
CA ASP A 431 -18.90 -8.70 -33.63
C ASP A 431 -17.43 -8.28 -33.50
N VAL A 432 -16.97 -8.33 -32.23
CA VAL A 432 -15.71 -8.86 -31.71
C VAL A 432 -15.42 -8.09 -30.41
N LEU A 433 -15.77 -8.66 -29.26
CA LEU A 433 -15.33 -8.15 -27.96
C LEU A 433 -14.25 -9.08 -27.41
N SER A 434 -13.03 -8.54 -27.34
CA SER A 434 -11.98 -9.07 -26.46
C SER A 434 -12.18 -8.45 -25.08
N VAL A 435 -12.06 -9.32 -24.06
CA VAL A 435 -12.39 -9.14 -22.63
C VAL A 435 -11.50 -8.12 -21.94
#